data_AF-A0A1H6HV83-F1
#
_entry.id   AF-A0A1H6HV83-F1
#
_cell.length_a   1.000
_cell.length_b   1.000
_cell.length_c   1.000
_cell.angle_alpha   90.00
_cell.angle_beta   90.00
_cell.angle_gamma   90.00
#
_symmetry.space_group_name_H-M   'P 1'
#
loop_
_entity.id
_entity.type
_entity.pdbx_description
1 polymer ?
#
loop_
_entity_poly.entity_id
_entity_poly.type
_entity_poly.pdbx_seq_one_letter_code
_entity_poly.pdbx_strand_id
1 'polypeptide(L)'
;RQSLWEKPWVVYAKKPFGSPKSVVEYLGRYTHKIAISNQRIRKIDAETVTFSYKDYRQKGIKKQMVLSHAEFIRRFAMHILSKRFVKIRHYGFLSSTWKRIKLKNLQQKLGIQPKEKLPPKAFQPKCSCCKVGNLVTIATFDLRGPPQWFLEMSQNLSAPKSAF
;
A
#
# COMPACT_ATOMS: atom_id res chain seq x y z
N ARG A 1 -4.47 -30.02 -11.32
CA ARG A 1 -5.35 -29.02 -11.99
C ARG A 1 -6.80 -29.49 -12.03
N GLN A 2 -7.07 -30.79 -12.29
CA GLN A 2 -8.40 -31.40 -12.25
C GLN A 2 -9.11 -31.31 -10.89
N SER A 3 -8.36 -31.51 -9.80
CA SER A 3 -8.88 -31.44 -8.41
C SER A 3 -9.49 -30.09 -7.97
N LEU A 4 -9.24 -29.00 -8.72
CA LEU A 4 -9.90 -27.72 -8.45
C LEU A 4 -11.37 -27.73 -8.90
N TRP A 5 -11.70 -28.52 -9.94
CA TRP A 5 -13.05 -28.60 -10.51
C TRP A 5 -13.98 -29.54 -9.72
N GLU A 6 -13.41 -30.40 -8.89
CA GLU A 6 -14.15 -31.29 -7.97
C GLU A 6 -14.77 -30.53 -6.80
N LYS A 7 -14.31 -29.30 -6.54
CA LYS A 7 -14.90 -28.45 -5.49
C LYS A 7 -16.18 -27.79 -6.00
N PRO A 8 -17.31 -27.90 -5.28
CA PRO A 8 -18.50 -27.13 -5.60
C PRO A 8 -18.24 -25.66 -5.29
N TRP A 9 -17.89 -24.89 -6.31
CA TRP A 9 -17.67 -23.44 -6.19
C TRP A 9 -19.00 -22.72 -6.06
N VAL A 10 -19.16 -21.96 -4.98
CA VAL A 10 -20.30 -21.03 -4.86
C VAL A 10 -19.96 -19.76 -5.66
N VAL A 11 -20.38 -19.72 -6.92
CA VAL A 11 -20.23 -18.55 -7.78
C VAL A 11 -21.45 -17.64 -7.61
N TYR A 12 -21.33 -16.64 -6.74
CA TYR A 12 -22.34 -15.59 -6.61
C TYR A 12 -21.95 -14.37 -7.45
N ALA A 13 -22.61 -14.17 -8.58
CA ALA A 13 -22.49 -12.97 -9.40
C ALA A 13 -23.59 -11.98 -9.03
N LYS A 14 -23.23 -10.90 -8.34
CA LYS A 14 -24.16 -9.81 -8.04
C LYS A 14 -24.48 -9.05 -9.34
N LYS A 15 -25.73 -8.61 -9.51
CA LYS A 15 -26.12 -7.73 -10.62
C LYS A 15 -25.18 -6.51 -10.71
N PRO A 16 -24.84 -6.06 -11.94
CA PRO A 16 -23.98 -4.90 -12.12
C PRO A 16 -24.60 -3.66 -11.45
N PHE A 17 -23.74 -2.75 -10.99
CA PHE A 17 -24.19 -1.50 -10.40
C PHE A 17 -24.98 -0.68 -11.44
N GLY A 18 -26.11 -0.12 -11.03
CA GLY A 18 -27.02 0.60 -11.93
C GLY A 18 -26.49 1.93 -12.48
N SER A 19 -25.35 2.43 -12.01
CA SER A 19 -24.71 3.64 -12.55
C SER A 19 -23.20 3.68 -12.30
N PRO A 20 -22.42 4.39 -13.14
CA PRO A 20 -21.00 4.66 -12.89
C PRO A 20 -20.76 5.34 -11.53
N LYS A 21 -21.66 6.26 -11.12
CA LYS A 21 -21.59 6.93 -9.82
C LYS A 21 -21.64 5.94 -8.67
N SER A 22 -22.53 4.95 -8.74
CA SER A 22 -22.62 3.87 -7.74
C SER A 22 -21.36 3.01 -7.69
N VAL A 23 -20.71 2.77 -8.84
CA VAL A 23 -19.42 2.05 -8.91
C VAL A 23 -18.34 2.87 -8.22
N VAL A 24 -18.23 4.15 -8.54
CA VAL A 24 -17.24 5.06 -7.93
C VAL A 24 -17.45 5.16 -6.42
N GLU A 25 -18.70 5.31 -5.97
CA GLU A 25 -19.03 5.35 -4.55
C GLU A 25 -18.69 4.02 -3.84
N TYR A 26 -19.00 2.89 -4.48
CA TYR A 26 -18.64 1.58 -3.97
C TYR A 26 -17.12 1.49 -3.82
N LEU A 27 -16.36 1.68 -4.91
CA LEU A 27 -14.89 1.59 -4.89
C LEU A 27 -14.27 2.57 -3.91
N GLY A 28 -14.76 3.81 -3.85
CA GLY A 28 -14.30 4.83 -2.91
C GLY A 28 -14.42 4.38 -1.45
N ARG A 29 -15.49 3.66 -1.10
CA ARG A 29 -15.62 3.05 0.24
C ARG A 29 -14.61 1.95 0.50
N TYR A 30 -14.18 1.18 -0.50
CA TYR A 30 -13.14 0.15 -0.29
C TYR A 30 -11.73 0.75 -0.22
N THR A 31 -11.47 1.81 -0.99
CA THR A 31 -10.15 2.43 -1.06
C THR A 31 -9.89 3.39 0.10
N HIS A 32 -10.89 4.16 0.55
CA HIS A 32 -10.68 5.20 1.57
C HIS A 32 -11.12 4.79 2.97
N LYS A 33 -12.12 3.93 3.12
CA LYS A 33 -12.61 3.52 4.44
C LYS A 33 -11.59 2.58 5.11
N ILE A 34 -11.39 2.74 6.42
CA ILE A 34 -10.48 1.91 7.22
C ILE A 34 -11.22 0.70 7.80
N ALA A 35 -10.59 -0.06 8.70
CA ALA A 35 -11.12 -1.25 9.37
C ALA A 35 -12.57 -1.09 9.87
N ILE A 36 -12.84 0.04 10.52
CA ILE A 36 -14.13 0.37 11.13
C ILE A 36 -14.37 1.87 11.01
N SER A 37 -15.63 2.28 10.83
CA SER A 37 -16.04 3.68 10.81
C SER A 37 -16.46 4.16 12.20
N ASN A 38 -16.25 5.43 12.52
CA ASN A 38 -16.62 6.01 13.81
C ASN A 38 -18.08 5.78 14.19
N GLN A 39 -19.03 5.90 13.25
CA GLN A 39 -20.46 5.62 13.51
C GLN A 39 -20.73 4.19 14.03
N ARG A 40 -19.83 3.24 13.79
CA ARG A 40 -19.97 1.86 14.27
C ARG A 40 -19.47 1.70 15.70
N ILE A 41 -18.62 2.59 16.21
CA ILE A 41 -18.23 2.66 17.62
C ILE A 41 -19.40 3.28 18.37
N ARG A 42 -19.95 2.55 19.34
CA ARG A 42 -21.17 2.93 20.06
C ARG A 42 -20.87 3.52 21.42
N LYS A 43 -19.88 2.99 22.11
CA LYS A 43 -19.48 3.42 23.44
C LYS A 43 -18.01 3.11 23.67
N ILE A 44 -17.34 3.98 24.41
CA ILE A 44 -15.99 3.76 24.94
C ILE A 44 -16.10 4.04 26.43
N ASP A 45 -15.84 3.02 27.23
CA ASP A 45 -15.82 3.09 28.70
C ASP A 45 -14.38 3.11 29.20
N ALA A 46 -14.16 3.13 30.52
CA ALA A 46 -12.81 3.12 31.10
C ALA A 46 -12.00 1.86 30.73
N GLU A 47 -12.67 0.73 30.48
CA GLU A 47 -12.01 -0.56 30.25
C GLU A 47 -12.27 -1.16 28.85
N THR A 48 -13.36 -0.75 28.18
CA THR A 48 -13.84 -1.44 26.97
C THR A 48 -14.33 -0.51 25.87
N VAL A 49 -14.34 -1.05 24.64
CA VAL A 49 -14.92 -0.44 23.45
C VAL A 49 -16.07 -1.31 22.96
N THR A 50 -17.24 -0.70 22.80
CA THR A 50 -18.41 -1.36 22.22
C THR A 50 -18.61 -0.87 20.78
N PHE A 51 -18.67 -1.79 19.82
CA PHE A 51 -18.93 -1.46 18.42
C PHE A 51 -19.89 -2.43 17.74
N SER A 52 -20.58 -1.92 16.74
CA SER A 52 -21.54 -2.68 15.95
C SER A 52 -20.89 -3.31 14.71
N TYR A 53 -21.32 -4.51 14.35
CA TYR A 53 -20.86 -5.23 13.16
C TYR A 53 -21.97 -5.97 12.45
N LYS A 54 -21.75 -6.26 11.17
CA LYS A 54 -22.66 -7.03 10.34
C LYS A 54 -22.21 -8.49 10.33
N ASP A 55 -23.04 -9.38 10.85
CA ASP A 55 -22.75 -10.80 10.89
C ASP A 55 -23.19 -11.46 9.58
N TYR A 56 -22.26 -11.59 8.64
CA TYR A 56 -22.54 -12.19 7.34
C TYR A 56 -22.90 -13.68 7.40
N ARG A 57 -22.52 -14.40 8.47
CA ARG A 57 -22.92 -15.80 8.65
C ARG A 57 -24.40 -15.91 9.01
N GLN A 58 -24.95 -14.89 9.66
CA GLN A 58 -26.37 -14.80 10.03
C GLN A 58 -27.11 -13.79 9.16
N LYS A 59 -27.05 -13.97 7.83
CA LYS A 59 -27.78 -13.15 6.84
C LYS A 59 -27.52 -11.63 6.95
N GLY A 60 -26.43 -11.22 7.58
CA GLY A 60 -26.09 -9.81 7.73
C GLY A 60 -26.84 -9.07 8.83
N ILE A 61 -27.29 -9.75 9.87
CA ILE A 61 -27.87 -9.11 11.06
C ILE A 61 -26.81 -8.20 11.71
N LYS A 62 -27.24 -7.03 12.20
CA LYS A 62 -26.36 -6.11 12.95
C LYS A 62 -26.30 -6.57 14.41
N LYS A 63 -25.08 -6.83 14.90
CA LYS A 63 -24.79 -7.19 16.28
C LYS A 63 -23.84 -6.20 16.92
N GLN A 64 -23.69 -6.27 18.23
CA GLN A 64 -22.70 -5.51 18.98
C GLN A 64 -21.63 -6.45 19.55
N MET A 65 -20.41 -5.94 19.69
CA MET A 65 -19.29 -6.62 20.31
C MET A 65 -18.62 -5.65 21.27
N VAL A 66 -18.29 -6.16 22.45
CA VAL A 66 -17.53 -5.45 23.48
C VAL A 66 -16.15 -6.10 23.55
N LEU A 67 -15.10 -5.29 23.48
CA LEU A 67 -13.72 -5.74 23.62
C LEU A 67 -12.98 -4.84 24.61
N SER A 68 -11.95 -5.36 25.27
CA SER A 68 -10.99 -4.50 25.98
C SER A 68 -10.29 -3.56 24.99
N HIS A 69 -9.78 -2.44 25.49
CA HIS A 69 -8.99 -1.50 24.68
C HIS A 69 -7.84 -2.18 23.95
N ALA A 70 -7.08 -3.03 24.66
CA ALA A 70 -5.93 -3.73 24.09
C ALA A 70 -6.32 -4.62 22.91
N GLU A 71 -7.39 -5.40 23.05
CA GLU A 71 -7.84 -6.31 21.99
C GLU A 71 -8.45 -5.54 20.80
N PHE A 72 -9.16 -4.43 21.06
CA PHE A 72 -9.64 -3.55 19.99
C PHE A 72 -8.48 -2.96 19.18
N ILE A 73 -7.46 -2.42 19.86
CA ILE A 73 -6.27 -1.84 19.21
C ILE A 73 -5.51 -2.91 18.43
N ARG A 74 -5.28 -4.10 19.02
CA ARG A 74 -4.61 -5.21 18.33
C ARG A 74 -5.33 -5.57 17.03
N ARG A 75 -6.66 -5.70 17.07
CA ARG A 75 -7.47 -5.99 15.86
C ARG A 75 -7.43 -4.86 14.86
N PHE A 76 -7.53 -3.62 15.31
CA PHE A 76 -7.46 -2.45 14.44
C PHE A 76 -6.10 -2.37 13.73
N ALA A 77 -5.01 -2.62 14.46
CA ALA A 77 -3.65 -2.58 13.94
C ALA A 77 -3.40 -3.62 12.83
N MET A 78 -4.09 -4.76 12.82
CA MET A 78 -4.01 -5.74 11.72
C MET A 78 -4.47 -5.17 10.37
N HIS A 79 -5.22 -4.07 10.35
CA HIS A 79 -5.61 -3.38 9.12
C HIS A 79 -4.63 -2.28 8.69
N ILE A 80 -3.59 -2.02 9.49
CA ILE A 80 -2.54 -1.08 9.16
C ILE A 80 -1.49 -1.84 8.34
N LEU A 81 -1.26 -1.37 7.12
CA LEU A 81 -0.24 -1.94 6.25
C LEU A 81 1.15 -1.66 6.82
N SER A 82 2.02 -2.67 6.75
CA SER A 82 3.42 -2.51 7.16
C SER A 82 4.13 -1.48 6.29
N LYS A 83 5.26 -0.96 6.79
CA LYS A 83 6.04 0.06 6.09
C LYS A 83 6.36 -0.40 4.66
N ARG A 84 6.20 0.50 3.69
CA ARG A 84 6.39 0.28 2.24
C ARG A 84 5.29 -0.51 1.52
N PHE A 85 4.28 -1.03 2.22
CA PHE A 85 3.09 -1.56 1.57
C PHE A 85 2.07 -0.45 1.30
N VAL A 86 1.45 -0.49 0.12
CA VAL A 86 0.45 0.49 -0.31
C VAL A 86 -0.93 -0.14 -0.41
N LYS A 87 -1.96 0.62 -0.02
CA LYS A 87 -3.35 0.16 -0.03
C LYS A 87 -3.89 -0.05 -1.44
N ILE A 88 -3.49 0.80 -2.39
CA ILE A 88 -3.89 0.72 -3.79
C ILE A 88 -2.63 0.43 -4.61
N ARG A 89 -2.66 -0.67 -5.36
CA ARG A 89 -1.61 -1.02 -6.33
C ARG A 89 -2.08 -0.66 -7.73
N HIS A 90 -1.22 -0.01 -8.48
CA HIS A 90 -1.50 0.37 -9.87
C HIS A 90 -0.87 -0.63 -10.83
N TYR A 91 -1.62 -1.01 -11.86
CA TYR A 91 -1.22 -1.95 -12.90
C TYR A 91 -1.39 -1.33 -14.29
N GLY A 92 -0.86 -2.03 -15.31
CA GLY A 92 -0.94 -1.60 -16.71
C GLY A 92 -0.25 -0.24 -16.91
N PHE A 93 -0.92 0.68 -17.59
CA PHE A 93 -0.38 2.01 -17.89
C PHE A 93 -0.15 2.90 -16.66
N LEU A 94 -0.78 2.58 -15.52
CA LEU A 94 -0.54 3.28 -14.24
C LEU A 94 0.53 2.62 -13.36
N SER A 95 1.09 1.49 -13.78
CA SER A 95 2.18 0.81 -13.05
C SER A 95 3.40 1.72 -12.87
N SER A 96 4.17 1.53 -11.81
CA SER A 96 5.36 2.35 -11.51
C SER A 96 6.36 2.40 -12.67
N THR A 97 6.54 1.28 -13.37
CA THR A 97 7.47 1.14 -14.50
C THR A 97 7.02 1.95 -15.71
N TRP A 98 5.73 1.93 -16.03
CA TRP A 98 5.23 2.48 -17.31
C TRP A 98 4.60 3.86 -17.18
N LYS A 99 4.12 4.21 -15.98
CA LYS A 99 3.38 5.44 -15.72
C LYS A 99 4.11 6.68 -16.22
N ARG A 100 5.43 6.77 -16.02
CA ARG A 100 6.20 7.97 -16.41
C ARG A 100 6.12 8.27 -17.91
N ILE A 101 6.08 7.24 -18.75
CA ILE A 101 6.06 7.38 -20.22
C ILE A 101 4.62 7.28 -20.73
N LYS A 102 3.92 6.17 -20.42
CA LYS A 102 2.61 5.85 -21.00
C LYS A 102 1.52 6.81 -20.55
N LEU A 103 1.50 7.22 -19.28
CA LEU A 103 0.48 8.17 -18.80
C LEU A 103 0.62 9.53 -19.47
N LYS A 104 1.84 10.03 -19.64
CA LYS A 104 2.10 11.32 -20.30
C LYS A 104 1.61 11.29 -21.75
N ASN A 105 1.94 10.22 -22.49
CA ASN A 105 1.51 10.05 -23.88
C ASN A 105 -0.02 9.97 -23.99
N LEU A 106 -0.69 9.27 -23.06
CA LEU A 106 -2.16 9.19 -23.03
C LEU A 106 -2.79 10.54 -22.73
N GLN A 107 -2.25 11.29 -21.77
CA GLN A 107 -2.75 12.63 -21.44
C GLN A 107 -2.66 13.58 -22.63
N GLN A 108 -1.54 13.57 -23.36
CA GLN A 108 -1.37 14.37 -24.58
C GLN A 108 -2.40 14.00 -25.65
N LYS A 109 -2.60 12.69 -25.92
CA LYS A 109 -3.60 12.22 -26.89
C LYS A 109 -5.03 12.58 -26.50
N LEU A 110 -5.32 12.67 -25.20
CA LEU A 110 -6.63 13.05 -24.67
C LEU A 110 -6.78 14.58 -24.52
N GLY A 111 -5.80 15.38 -24.91
CA GLY A 111 -5.82 16.84 -24.75
C GLY A 111 -5.79 17.30 -23.28
N ILE A 112 -5.39 16.42 -22.35
CA ILE A 112 -5.32 16.72 -20.92
C ILE A 112 -3.96 17.36 -20.64
N GLN A 113 -3.96 18.62 -20.21
CA GLN A 113 -2.75 19.29 -19.76
C GLN A 113 -2.40 18.82 -18.34
N PRO A 114 -1.27 18.11 -18.14
CA PRO A 114 -0.89 17.68 -16.80
C PRO A 114 -0.51 18.90 -15.95
N LYS A 115 -1.04 18.97 -14.73
CA LYS A 115 -0.61 19.98 -13.76
C LYS A 115 0.86 19.76 -13.41
N GLU A 116 1.71 20.75 -13.68
CA GLU A 116 3.11 20.71 -13.28
C GLU A 116 3.21 20.59 -11.76
N LYS A 117 3.93 19.56 -11.32
CA LYS A 117 4.29 19.41 -9.91
C LYS A 117 5.66 20.02 -9.72
N LEU A 118 5.79 20.80 -8.65
CA LEU A 118 7.10 21.25 -8.20
C LEU A 118 8.02 20.02 -8.03
N PRO A 119 9.26 20.09 -8.51
CA PRO A 119 10.21 19.02 -8.30
C PRO A 119 10.37 18.80 -6.79
N PRO A 120 10.36 17.55 -6.30
CA PRO A 120 10.65 17.28 -4.90
C PRO A 120 12.06 17.81 -4.58
N LYS A 121 12.23 18.35 -3.38
CA LYS A 121 13.57 18.73 -2.89
C LYS A 121 14.50 17.53 -2.98
N ALA A 122 15.69 17.72 -3.53
CA ALA A 122 16.70 16.67 -3.61
C ALA A 122 17.00 16.15 -2.20
N PHE A 123 16.80 14.85 -1.97
CA PHE A 123 17.17 14.22 -0.71
C PHE A 123 18.69 14.04 -0.70
N GLN A 124 19.36 14.70 0.23
CA GLN A 124 20.79 14.54 0.48
C GLN A 124 20.97 13.68 1.72
N PRO A 125 21.26 12.37 1.57
CA PRO A 125 21.45 11.50 2.71
C PRO A 125 22.68 11.95 3.50
N LYS A 126 22.56 12.10 4.81
CA LYS A 126 23.72 12.36 5.68
C LYS A 126 24.47 11.06 5.97
N CYS A 127 25.76 11.15 6.27
CA CYS A 127 26.54 10.01 6.73
C CYS A 127 25.89 9.36 7.96
N SER A 128 25.66 8.05 7.93
CA SER A 128 25.04 7.30 9.03
C SER A 128 25.94 7.17 10.26
N CYS A 129 27.27 7.23 10.08
CA CYS A 129 28.26 7.14 11.14
C CYS A 129 28.38 8.46 11.91
N CYS A 130 28.77 9.55 11.25
CA CYS A 130 29.08 10.81 11.91
C CYS A 130 27.97 11.87 11.82
N LYS A 131 26.95 11.69 10.96
CA LYS A 131 25.90 12.69 10.66
C LYS A 131 26.42 14.04 10.14
N VAL A 132 27.71 14.13 9.82
CA VAL A 132 28.38 15.29 9.22
C VAL A 132 28.55 15.04 7.72
N GLY A 133 28.25 16.04 6.90
CA GLY A 133 28.36 15.96 5.44
C GLY A 133 27.23 15.19 4.75
N ASN A 134 27.25 15.26 3.42
CA ASN A 134 26.29 14.62 2.53
C ASN A 134 26.95 13.43 1.83
N LEU A 135 26.25 12.30 1.79
CA LEU A 135 26.61 11.16 0.96
C LEU A 135 26.34 11.51 -0.51
N VAL A 136 27.34 11.26 -1.36
CA VAL A 136 27.26 11.46 -2.81
C VAL A 136 27.15 10.10 -3.48
N THR A 137 26.13 9.92 -4.30
CA THR A 137 25.98 8.68 -5.10
C THR A 137 27.01 8.68 -6.22
N ILE A 138 28.02 7.83 -6.12
CA ILE A 138 29.07 7.67 -7.14
C ILE A 138 28.64 6.75 -8.29
N ALA A 139 27.74 5.80 -8.05
CA ALA A 139 27.23 4.86 -9.04
C ALA A 139 25.84 4.33 -8.66
N THR A 140 25.01 4.03 -9.66
CA THR A 140 23.74 3.32 -9.51
C THR A 140 23.71 2.13 -10.46
N PHE A 141 23.51 0.93 -9.92
CA PHE A 141 23.36 -0.30 -10.70
C PHE A 141 21.88 -0.55 -11.01
N ASP A 142 21.60 -1.24 -12.11
CA ASP A 142 20.25 -1.56 -12.55
C ASP A 142 19.68 -2.80 -11.81
N LEU A 143 18.59 -3.36 -12.34
CA LEU A 143 17.69 -4.30 -11.65
C LEU A 143 18.30 -5.68 -11.32
N ARG A 144 19.59 -5.94 -11.62
CA ARG A 144 20.25 -7.22 -11.37
C ARG A 144 21.62 -7.06 -10.69
N GLY A 145 21.61 -6.40 -9.53
CA GLY A 145 22.78 -6.35 -8.65
C GLY A 145 23.97 -5.58 -9.24
N PRO A 146 25.07 -5.46 -8.47
CA PRO A 146 26.29 -4.83 -8.98
C PRO A 146 26.89 -5.68 -10.10
N PRO A 147 27.35 -5.07 -11.22
CA PRO A 147 28.11 -5.74 -12.27
C PRO A 147 29.36 -6.44 -11.71
N GLN A 148 29.81 -7.49 -12.37
CA GLN A 148 30.95 -8.30 -11.92
C GLN A 148 32.22 -7.47 -11.71
N TRP A 149 32.53 -6.53 -12.61
CA TRP A 149 33.69 -5.64 -12.49
C TRP A 149 33.67 -4.80 -11.21
N PHE A 150 32.48 -4.44 -10.70
CA PHE A 150 32.36 -3.65 -9.46
C PHE A 150 32.65 -4.51 -8.22
N LEU A 151 32.23 -5.78 -8.24
CA LEU A 151 32.55 -6.74 -7.19
C LEU A 151 34.06 -6.98 -7.12
N GLU A 152 34.72 -7.14 -8.27
CA GLU A 152 36.17 -7.32 -8.38
C GLU A 152 36.94 -6.08 -7.88
N MET A 153 36.51 -4.87 -8.25
CA MET A 153 37.08 -3.62 -7.71
C MET A 153 36.93 -3.51 -6.19
N SER A 154 35.78 -3.91 -5.64
CA SER A 154 35.53 -3.83 -4.20
C SER A 154 36.38 -4.79 -3.37
N GLN A 155 36.80 -5.93 -3.94
CA GLN A 155 37.68 -6.90 -3.28
C GLN A 155 39.14 -6.41 -3.21
N ASN A 156 39.54 -5.57 -4.16
CA ASN A 156 40.89 -4.97 -4.21
C ASN A 156 41.04 -3.71 -3.36
N LEU A 157 39.93 -3.16 -2.86
CA LEU A 157 39.94 -2.08 -1.88
C LEU A 157 40.05 -2.70 -0.49
N SER A 158 41.16 -2.43 0.20
CA SER A 158 41.28 -2.78 1.63
C SER A 158 40.04 -2.28 2.37
N ALA A 159 39.39 -3.18 3.10
CA ALA A 159 38.18 -2.85 3.84
C ALA A 159 38.48 -1.62 4.72
N PRO A 160 37.64 -0.56 4.68
CA PRO A 160 37.80 0.53 5.62
C PRO A 160 37.72 -0.08 7.01
N LYS A 161 38.79 0.11 7.80
CA LYS A 161 38.90 -0.40 9.18
C LYS A 161 37.56 -0.16 9.87
N SER A 162 36.90 -1.23 10.27
CA SER A 162 35.66 -1.16 11.03
C SER A 162 35.95 -0.37 12.29
N ALA A 163 35.45 0.86 12.36
CA ALA A 163 35.30 1.58 13.61
C ALA A 163 33.97 1.16 14.25
N PHE A 164 33.85 -0.13 14.57
CA PHE A 164 32.88 -0.75 15.47
C PHE A 164 33.46 -2.09 15.92
#